data_AF-A0A943Q1A5-F1
#
_entry.id   AF-A0A943Q1A5-F1
#
_cell.length_a   1.000
_cell.length_b   1.000
_cell.length_c   1.000
_cell.angle_alpha   90.00
_cell.angle_beta   90.00
_cell.angle_gamma   90.00
#
_symmetry.space_group_name_H-M   'P 1'
#
loop_
_entity.id
_entity.type
_entity.pdbx_description
1 polymer ?
#
loop_
_entity_poly.entity_id
_entity_poly.type
_entity_poly.pdbx_seq_one_letter_code
_entity_poly.pdbx_strand_id
1 'polypeptide(L)'
;MGVLTDTIRMQYLNNVKMDLEYKIQLVTQTRMGLTQTGNDLMQIGTDYDPDSPIVKTLQQRQAKLKLLEQKLEQQMIQYQTRLKMVETELASCRQRLDKNIQQAFTY
;
A
#
# COMPACT_ATOMS: atom_id res chain seq x y z
N MET A 1 16.57 31.63 -3.14
CA MET A 1 16.64 30.32 -3.82
C MET A 1 15.83 29.21 -3.15
N GLY A 2 15.41 29.35 -1.87
CA GLY A 2 14.72 28.29 -1.11
C GLY A 2 13.28 27.98 -1.55
N VAL A 3 12.44 28.98 -1.80
CA VAL A 3 11.00 28.79 -2.07
C VAL A 3 10.71 28.00 -3.35
N LEU A 4 11.38 28.31 -4.46
CA LEU A 4 11.19 27.58 -5.74
C LEU A 4 11.62 26.11 -5.61
N THR A 5 12.75 25.87 -4.94
CA THR A 5 13.27 24.51 -4.70
C THR A 5 12.36 23.71 -3.78
N ASP A 6 11.86 24.33 -2.69
CA ASP A 6 10.89 23.71 -1.78
C ASP A 6 9.55 23.44 -2.49
N THR A 7 9.12 24.31 -3.40
CA THR A 7 7.88 24.13 -4.18
C THR A 7 8.00 22.96 -5.17
N ILE A 8 9.11 22.86 -5.90
CA ILE A 8 9.40 21.72 -6.79
C ILE A 8 9.46 20.42 -5.98
N ARG A 9 10.10 20.44 -4.81
CA ARG A 9 10.17 19.28 -3.91
C ARG A 9 8.79 18.88 -3.40
N MET A 10 7.95 19.83 -3.00
CA MET A 10 6.57 19.57 -2.58
C MET A 10 5.74 18.94 -3.71
N GLN A 11 5.87 19.43 -4.94
CA GLN A 11 5.16 18.87 -6.09
C GLN A 11 5.60 17.44 -6.38
N TYR A 12 6.91 17.17 -6.32
CA TYR A 12 7.44 15.81 -6.43
C TYR A 12 6.90 14.88 -5.33
N LEU A 13 6.95 15.31 -4.06
CA LEU A 13 6.47 14.52 -2.93
C LEU A 13 4.96 14.27 -3.00
N ASN A 14 4.17 15.22 -3.48
CA ASN A 14 2.73 15.01 -3.72
C ASN A 14 2.47 13.94 -4.79
N ASN A 15 3.25 13.92 -5.88
CA ASN A 15 3.14 12.87 -6.90
C ASN A 15 3.49 11.49 -6.32
N VAL A 16 4.57 11.41 -5.53
CA VAL A 16 4.95 10.15 -4.85
C VAL A 16 3.87 9.72 -3.86
N LYS A 17 3.27 10.66 -3.12
CA LYS A 17 2.15 10.39 -2.22
C LYS A 17 0.97 9.75 -2.98
N MET A 18 0.53 10.37 -4.08
CA MET A 18 -0.58 9.85 -4.89
C MET A 18 -0.30 8.45 -5.45
N ASP A 19 0.92 8.19 -5.93
CA ASP A 19 1.33 6.86 -6.42
C ASP A 19 1.32 5.80 -5.31
N LEU A 20 1.79 6.15 -4.10
CA LEU A 20 1.76 5.25 -2.95
C LEU A 20 0.32 4.95 -2.48
N GLU A 21 -0.54 5.96 -2.44
CA GLU A 21 -1.96 5.78 -2.11
C GLU A 21 -2.67 4.87 -3.12
N TYR A 22 -2.41 5.08 -4.41
CA TYR A 22 -2.92 4.22 -5.48
C TYR A 22 -2.45 2.76 -5.31
N LYS A 23 -1.15 2.54 -5.05
CA LYS A 23 -0.61 1.20 -4.82
C LYS A 23 -1.23 0.52 -3.60
N ILE A 24 -1.48 1.25 -2.52
CA ILE A 24 -2.17 0.74 -1.33
C ILE A 24 -3.60 0.30 -1.67
N GLN A 25 -4.35 1.12 -2.43
CA GLN A 25 -5.70 0.77 -2.86
C GLN A 25 -5.70 -0.49 -3.75
N LEU A 26 -4.77 -0.59 -4.70
CA LEU A 26 -4.66 -1.75 -5.58
C LEU A 26 -4.37 -3.04 -4.79
N VAL A 27 -3.43 -2.99 -3.85
CA VAL A 27 -3.12 -4.13 -2.97
C VAL A 27 -4.33 -4.51 -2.12
N THR A 28 -5.07 -3.53 -1.61
CA THR A 28 -6.29 -3.75 -0.81
C THR A 28 -7.37 -4.47 -1.62
N GLN A 29 -7.62 -4.01 -2.86
CA GLN A 29 -8.59 -4.65 -3.76
C GLN A 29 -8.16 -6.07 -4.14
N THR A 30 -6.88 -6.26 -4.47
CA THR A 30 -6.31 -7.57 -4.81
C THR A 30 -6.46 -8.55 -3.64
N ARG A 31 -6.23 -8.09 -2.41
CA ARG A 31 -6.39 -8.90 -1.20
C ARG A 31 -7.83 -9.32 -0.99
N MET A 32 -8.80 -8.41 -1.13
CA MET A 32 -10.22 -8.77 -1.04
C MET A 32 -10.61 -9.86 -2.06
N GLY A 33 -10.12 -9.75 -3.31
CA GLY A 33 -10.36 -10.76 -4.34
C GLY A 33 -9.72 -12.12 -4.01
N LEU A 34 -8.50 -12.12 -3.47
CA LEU A 34 -7.82 -13.35 -3.04
C LEU A 34 -8.53 -14.02 -1.87
N THR A 35 -8.98 -13.26 -0.88
CA THR A 35 -9.73 -13.79 0.27
C THR A 35 -11.06 -14.39 -0.18
N GLN A 36 -11.78 -13.74 -1.10
CA GLN A 36 -13.00 -14.31 -1.68
C GLN A 36 -12.70 -15.63 -2.40
N THR A 37 -11.66 -15.65 -3.25
CA THR A 37 -11.23 -16.87 -3.96
C THR A 37 -10.85 -17.99 -2.99
N GLY A 38 -10.21 -17.66 -1.86
CA GLY A 38 -9.87 -18.61 -0.81
C GLY A 38 -11.10 -19.21 -0.13
N ASN A 39 -12.12 -18.40 0.13
CA ASN A 39 -13.40 -18.84 0.69
C ASN A 39 -14.17 -19.76 -0.28
N ASP A 40 -14.23 -19.38 -1.56
CA ASP A 40 -14.89 -20.18 -2.60
C ASP A 40 -14.21 -21.55 -2.75
N LEU A 41 -12.88 -21.61 -2.71
CA LEU A 41 -12.13 -22.88 -2.73
C LEU A 41 -12.40 -23.75 -1.50
N MET A 42 -12.64 -23.13 -0.33
CA MET A 42 -12.96 -23.87 0.90
C MET A 42 -14.37 -24.47 0.82
N GLN A 43 -15.34 -23.74 0.26
CA GLN A 43 -16.71 -24.21 0.03
C GLN A 43 -16.76 -25.34 -1.01
N ILE A 44 -15.97 -25.26 -2.07
CA ILE A 44 -15.87 -26.36 -3.05
C ILE A 44 -15.23 -27.59 -2.39
N GLY A 45 -14.27 -27.40 -1.48
CA GLY A 45 -13.59 -28.49 -0.78
C GLY A 45 -14.49 -29.29 0.18
N THR A 46 -15.56 -28.70 0.72
CA THR A 46 -16.47 -29.39 1.65
C THR A 46 -17.38 -30.43 0.98
N ASP A 47 -17.52 -30.39 -0.34
CA ASP A 47 -18.37 -31.32 -1.11
C ASP A 47 -17.63 -32.61 -1.52
N TYR A 48 -16.32 -32.69 -1.30
CA TYR A 48 -15.49 -33.84 -1.67
C TYR A 48 -14.98 -34.61 -0.45
N ASP A 49 -14.78 -35.92 -0.65
CA ASP A 49 -14.20 -36.81 0.35
C ASP A 49 -12.80 -36.31 0.79
N PRO A 50 -12.48 -36.19 2.10
CA PRO A 50 -11.23 -35.57 2.57
C PRO A 50 -9.93 -36.20 2.06
N ASP A 51 -9.98 -37.50 1.71
CA ASP A 51 -8.83 -38.24 1.16
C ASP A 51 -8.73 -38.20 -0.37
N SER A 52 -9.68 -37.54 -1.03
CA SER A 52 -9.65 -37.37 -2.48
C SER A 52 -8.41 -36.57 -2.92
N PRO A 53 -7.75 -36.98 -4.03
CA PRO A 53 -6.66 -36.21 -4.63
C PRO A 53 -7.03 -34.74 -4.90
N ILE A 54 -8.32 -34.48 -5.17
CA ILE A 54 -8.86 -33.15 -5.41
C ILE A 54 -8.72 -32.27 -4.15
N VAL A 55 -9.10 -32.76 -2.97
CA VAL A 55 -9.00 -32.02 -1.71
C VAL A 55 -7.55 -31.69 -1.37
N LYS A 56 -6.61 -32.62 -1.60
CA LYS A 56 -5.16 -32.35 -1.42
C LYS A 56 -4.66 -31.23 -2.34
N THR A 57 -5.10 -31.21 -3.61
CA THR A 57 -4.73 -30.11 -4.53
C THR A 57 -5.35 -28.77 -4.14
N LEU A 58 -6.60 -28.78 -3.63
CA LEU A 58 -7.27 -27.58 -3.12
C LEU A 58 -6.55 -27.02 -1.90
N GLN A 59 -6.16 -27.87 -0.94
CA GLN A 59 -5.38 -27.47 0.23
C GLN A 59 -4.01 -26.86 -0.17
N GLN A 60 -3.32 -27.44 -1.14
CA GLN A 60 -2.07 -26.87 -1.65
C GLN A 60 -2.28 -25.50 -2.31
N ARG A 61 -3.37 -25.30 -3.04
CA ARG A 61 -3.73 -24.00 -3.62
C ARG A 61 -4.06 -22.98 -2.54
N GLN A 62 -4.83 -23.37 -1.51
CA GLN A 62 -5.15 -22.53 -0.36
C GLN A 62 -3.88 -22.09 0.38
N ALA A 63 -2.93 -23.00 0.62
CA ALA A 63 -1.65 -22.67 1.26
C ALA A 63 -0.84 -21.66 0.43
N LYS A 64 -0.82 -21.82 -0.89
CA LYS A 64 -0.16 -20.85 -1.80
C LYS A 64 -0.84 -19.48 -1.78
N LEU A 65 -2.18 -19.44 -1.77
CA LEU A 65 -2.95 -18.19 -1.68
C LEU A 65 -2.68 -17.47 -0.35
N LYS A 66 -2.63 -18.19 0.76
CA LYS A 66 -2.29 -17.63 2.09
C LYS A 66 -0.88 -17.02 2.11
N LEU A 67 0.10 -17.67 1.49
CA LEU A 67 1.45 -17.12 1.35
C LEU A 67 1.48 -15.85 0.49
N LEU A 68 0.66 -15.79 -0.57
CA LEU A 68 0.52 -14.59 -1.39
C LEU A 68 -0.15 -13.44 -0.61
N GLU A 69 -1.19 -13.73 0.16
CA GLU A 69 -1.84 -12.74 1.04
C GLU A 69 -0.84 -12.16 2.05
N GLN A 70 -0.03 -12.99 2.70
CA GLN A 70 1.03 -12.53 3.62
C GLN A 70 2.05 -11.63 2.93
N LYS A 71 2.47 -11.96 1.71
CA LYS A 71 3.40 -11.12 0.93
C LYS A 71 2.77 -9.78 0.57
N LEU A 72 1.51 -9.78 0.15
CA LEU A 72 0.78 -8.54 -0.16
C LEU A 72 0.60 -7.66 1.08
N GLU A 73 0.36 -8.27 2.24
CA GLU A 73 0.30 -7.56 3.52
C GLU A 73 1.64 -6.91 3.89
N GLN A 74 2.75 -7.63 3.74
CA GLN A 74 4.07 -7.05 3.93
C GLN A 74 4.34 -5.87 2.98
N GLN A 75 3.95 -5.99 1.70
CA GLN A 75 4.08 -4.90 0.73
C GLN A 75 3.22 -3.68 1.12
N MET A 76 1.99 -3.91 1.58
CA MET A 76 1.11 -2.85 2.06
C MET A 76 1.73 -2.09 3.25
N ILE A 77 2.30 -2.80 4.22
CA ILE A 77 3.00 -2.19 5.37
C ILE A 77 4.19 -1.34 4.89
N GLN A 78 4.95 -1.83 3.91
CA GLN A 78 6.06 -1.06 3.33
C GLN A 78 5.57 0.22 2.64
N TYR A 79 4.49 0.15 1.86
CA TYR A 79 3.91 1.33 1.21
C TYR A 79 3.35 2.33 2.22
N GLN A 80 2.66 1.87 3.26
CA GLN A 80 2.18 2.73 4.34
C GLN A 80 3.34 3.41 5.10
N THR A 81 4.43 2.69 5.34
CA THR A 81 5.63 3.25 5.97
C THR A 81 6.25 4.33 5.09
N ARG A 82 6.37 4.08 3.78
CA ARG A 82 6.85 5.08 2.81
C ARG A 82 5.95 6.30 2.74
N LEU A 83 4.63 6.09 2.76
CA LEU A 83 3.64 7.16 2.76
C LEU A 83 3.85 8.07 3.98
N LYS A 84 3.97 7.49 5.18
CA LYS A 84 4.23 8.26 6.42
C LYS A 84 5.52 9.08 6.36
N MET A 85 6.58 8.54 5.76
CA MET A 85 7.82 9.29 5.55
C MET A 85 7.62 10.47 4.59
N VAL A 86 6.95 10.25 3.46
CA VAL A 86 6.66 11.29 2.47
C VAL A 86 5.78 12.39 3.06
N GLU A 87 4.78 12.04 3.87
CA GLU A 87 3.92 13.01 4.55
C GLU A 87 4.69 13.86 5.58
N THR A 88 5.59 13.23 6.32
CA THR A 88 6.48 13.92 7.26
C THR A 88 7.40 14.91 6.52
N GLU A 89 7.94 14.50 5.37
CA GLU A 89 8.77 15.35 4.53
C GLU A 89 7.96 16.51 3.91
N LEU A 90 6.74 16.25 3.46
CA LEU A 90 5.81 17.28 2.96
C LEU A 90 5.49 18.33 4.02
N ALA A 91 5.19 17.89 5.25
CA ALA A 91 4.96 18.79 6.37
C ALA A 91 6.20 19.65 6.67
N SER A 92 7.38 19.06 6.63
CA SER A 92 8.65 19.76 6.81
C SER A 92 8.90 20.79 5.71
N CYS A 93 8.63 20.45 4.44
CA CYS A 93 8.76 21.39 3.32
C CYS A 93 7.79 22.56 3.43
N ARG A 94 6.52 22.30 3.83
CA ARG A 94 5.52 23.36 4.09
C ARG A 94 5.98 24.33 5.17
N GLN A 95 6.43 23.81 6.31
CA GLN A 95 6.94 24.65 7.41
C GLN A 95 8.14 25.50 6.99
N ARG A 96 9.07 24.96 6.18
CA ARG A 96 10.20 25.75 5.65
C ARG A 96 9.71 26.85 4.71
N LEU A 97 8.75 26.53 3.85
CA LEU A 97 8.18 27.49 2.90
C LEU A 97 7.47 28.63 3.65
N ASP A 98 6.69 28.32 4.69
CA ASP A 98 6.03 29.31 5.54
C ASP A 98 7.04 30.22 6.25
N LYS A 99 8.13 29.66 6.82
CA LYS A 99 9.20 30.44 7.45
C LYS A 99 9.92 31.35 6.45
N ASN A 100 10.21 30.84 5.25
CA ASN A 100 10.86 31.60 4.19
C ASN A 100 9.97 32.76 3.70
N ILE A 101 8.65 32.55 3.63
CA ILE A 101 7.68 33.60 3.31
C ILE A 101 7.65 34.64 4.44
N GLN A 102 7.52 34.24 5.70
CA GLN A 102 7.51 35.17 6.83
C GLN A 102 8.76 36.06 6.84
N GLN A 103 9.95 35.48 6.67
CA GLN A 103 11.20 36.24 6.60
C GLN A 103 11.27 37.19 5.40
N ALA A 104 10.65 36.84 4.27
CA ALA A 104 10.63 37.69 3.08
C ALA A 104 9.68 38.90 3.19
N PHE A 105 8.65 38.82 4.05
CA PHE A 105 7.62 39.86 4.22
C PHE A 105 7.66 40.56 5.58
N THR A 106 8.60 40.22 6.46
CA THR A 106 8.88 40.95 7.69
C THR A 106 10.07 41.87 7.43
N TYR A 107 9.82 43.18 7.30
CA TYR A 107 10.85 44.23 7.26
C TYR A 107 11.23 44.68 8.68
#